data_AF-A0A0M0WC75-F1
#
_entry.id   AF-A0A0M0WC75-F1
#
_cell.length_a   1.000
_cell.length_b   1.000
_cell.length_c   1.000
_cell.angle_alpha   90.00
_cell.angle_beta   90.00
_cell.angle_gamma   90.00
#
_symmetry.space_group_name_H-M   'P 1'
#
loop_
_entity.id
_entity.type
_entity.pdbx_description
1 polymer ?
#
loop_
_entity_poly.entity_id
_entity_poly.type
_entity_poly.pdbx_seq_one_letter_code
_entity_poly.pdbx_strand_id
1 'polypeptide(L)'
;MNYKIFNKQVFEQAQVRSVSDVLLTEEELENGMKLAVSKSDPNLTLYLVDIDGQKKFDVRWDDSSEIFSGWYSAWDNFSWCLDIVDKQND
;
A
#
# COMPACT_ATOMS: atom_id res chain seq x y z
N MET A 1 -16.04 3.04 3.40
CA MET A 1 -14.62 2.85 3.04
C MET A 1 -13.79 3.27 4.23
N ASN A 2 -13.09 2.29 4.81
CA ASN A 2 -12.39 2.43 6.09
C ASN A 2 -10.91 2.77 5.87
N TYR A 3 -10.59 3.28 4.68
CA TYR A 3 -9.27 3.74 4.28
C TYR A 3 -9.34 5.07 3.51
N LYS A 4 -8.21 5.77 3.42
CA LYS A 4 -7.99 6.99 2.64
C LYS A 4 -6.93 6.71 1.57
N ILE A 5 -7.19 7.17 0.34
CA ILE A 5 -6.26 7.10 -0.79
C ILE A 5 -5.42 8.38 -0.82
N PHE A 6 -4.09 8.25 -1.01
CA PHE A 6 -3.16 9.38 -1.13
C PHE A 6 -2.73 9.65 -2.57
N ASN A 7 -2.31 8.62 -3.30
CA ASN A 7 -1.94 8.75 -4.71
C ASN A 7 -2.98 8.06 -5.61
N LYS A 8 -4.08 8.77 -5.91
CA LYS A 8 -5.23 8.21 -6.64
C LYS A 8 -4.85 7.67 -8.01
N GLN A 9 -4.01 8.37 -8.76
CA GLN A 9 -3.60 7.97 -10.10
C GLN A 9 -2.88 6.61 -10.08
N VAL A 10 -1.91 6.44 -9.18
CA VAL A 10 -1.14 5.20 -9.07
C VAL A 10 -2.00 4.07 -8.48
N PHE A 11 -2.87 4.39 -7.52
CA PHE A 11 -3.82 3.44 -6.94
C PHE A 11 -4.79 2.87 -7.99
N GLU A 12 -5.34 3.70 -8.87
CA GLU A 12 -6.22 3.26 -9.96
C GLU A 12 -5.44 2.50 -11.04
N GLN A 13 -4.23 2.94 -11.36
CA GLN A 13 -3.35 2.24 -12.30
C GLN A 13 -3.05 0.81 -11.85
N ALA A 14 -2.68 0.62 -10.58
CA ALA A 14 -2.27 -0.67 -10.04
C ALA A 14 -3.37 -1.75 -10.16
N GLN A 15 -4.64 -1.34 -10.14
CA GLN A 15 -5.79 -2.24 -10.28
C GLN A 15 -5.96 -2.82 -11.69
N VAL A 16 -5.43 -2.15 -12.72
CA VAL A 16 -5.72 -2.50 -14.12
C VAL A 16 -4.47 -2.81 -14.94
N ARG A 17 -3.28 -2.38 -14.50
CA ARG A 17 -2.01 -2.61 -15.21
C ARG A 17 -0.80 -2.54 -14.29
N SER A 18 0.37 -2.90 -14.83
CA SER A 18 1.66 -2.79 -14.15
C SER A 18 1.94 -1.35 -13.67
N VAL A 19 2.64 -1.26 -12.53
CA VAL A 19 3.18 -0.02 -11.94
C VAL A 19 4.67 0.16 -12.22
N SER A 20 5.27 -0.67 -13.07
CA SER A 20 6.71 -0.63 -13.41
C SER A 20 7.20 0.76 -13.85
N ASP A 21 6.34 1.51 -14.54
CA ASP A 21 6.70 2.81 -15.12
C ASP A 21 6.44 3.99 -14.17
N VAL A 22 5.97 3.72 -12.94
CA VAL A 22 5.74 4.76 -11.94
C VAL A 22 7.08 5.28 -11.45
N LEU A 23 7.30 6.59 -11.60
CA LEU A 23 8.47 7.28 -11.08
C LEU A 23 8.22 7.66 -9.62
N LEU A 24 9.19 7.36 -8.77
CA LEU A 24 9.21 7.77 -7.37
C LEU A 24 10.09 9.01 -7.23
N THR A 25 9.69 9.95 -6.37
CA THR A 25 10.56 11.04 -5.94
C THR A 25 11.68 10.52 -5.03
N GLU A 26 12.69 11.35 -4.71
CA GLU A 26 13.73 10.97 -3.75
C GLU A 26 13.15 10.56 -2.39
N GLU A 27 12.18 11.32 -1.87
CA GLU A 27 11.48 11.00 -0.62
C GLU A 27 10.73 9.66 -0.70
N GLU A 28 10.10 9.37 -1.84
CA GLU A 28 9.34 8.14 -2.06
C GLU A 28 10.25 6.93 -2.32
N LEU A 29 11.48 7.14 -2.82
CA LEU A 29 12.50 6.09 -2.90
C LEU A 29 12.98 5.67 -1.51
N GLU A 30 13.09 6.62 -0.58
CA GLU A 30 13.49 6.34 0.80
C GLU A 30 12.34 5.74 1.63
N ASN A 31 11.12 6.28 1.50
CA ASN A 31 10.01 5.97 2.41
C ASN A 31 8.91 5.10 1.78
N GLY A 32 8.89 4.98 0.47
CA GLY A 32 7.77 4.44 -0.31
C GLY A 32 6.72 5.50 -0.64
N MET A 33 6.11 5.39 -1.83
CA MET A 33 4.95 6.19 -2.21
C MET A 33 3.70 5.63 -1.54
N LYS A 34 3.08 6.43 -0.66
CA LYS A 34 1.85 6.04 0.03
C LYS A 34 0.67 5.96 -0.93
N LEU A 35 0.03 4.79 -1.01
CA LEU A 35 -1.14 4.57 -1.85
C LEU A 35 -2.43 4.67 -1.05
N ALA A 36 -2.51 3.94 0.07
CA ALA A 36 -3.69 3.91 0.94
C ALA A 36 -3.30 3.77 2.40
N VAL A 37 -4.12 4.31 3.32
CA VAL A 37 -3.99 4.14 4.77
C VAL A 37 -5.33 3.80 5.38
N SER A 38 -5.37 2.99 6.43
CA SER A 38 -6.59 2.83 7.25
C SER A 38 -6.98 4.16 7.91
N LYS A 39 -8.30 4.39 8.03
CA LYS A 39 -8.84 5.54 8.78
C LYS A 39 -8.87 5.26 10.27
N SER A 40 -9.02 4.00 10.64
CA SER A 40 -9.15 3.51 12.01
C SER A 40 -7.77 3.33 12.66
N ASP A 41 -6.75 2.98 11.87
CA ASP A 41 -5.37 2.80 12.33
C ASP A 41 -4.35 3.39 11.32
N PRO A 42 -3.74 4.56 11.61
CA PRO A 42 -2.76 5.19 10.72
C PRO A 42 -1.49 4.37 10.47
N ASN A 43 -1.19 3.34 11.28
CA ASN A 43 -0.04 2.47 11.08
C ASN A 43 -0.28 1.46 9.96
N LEU A 44 -1.53 1.08 9.70
CA LEU A 44 -1.89 0.21 8.58
C LEU A 44 -1.87 0.99 7.26
N THR A 45 -0.81 0.81 6.48
CA THR A 45 -0.58 1.56 5.25
C THR A 45 -0.07 0.68 4.11
N LEU A 46 -0.58 0.92 2.90
CA LEU A 46 -0.09 0.32 1.65
C LEU A 46 0.78 1.32 0.90
N TYR A 47 2.00 0.91 0.56
CA TYR A 47 2.99 1.67 -0.18
C TYR A 47 3.33 1.02 -1.52
N LEU A 48 3.79 1.83 -2.47
CA LEU A 48 4.59 1.42 -3.61
C LEU A 48 6.06 1.70 -3.30
N VAL A 49 6.91 0.68 -3.43
CA VAL A 49 8.34 0.76 -3.14
C VAL A 49 9.16 0.29 -4.35
N ASP A 50 10.41 0.71 -4.42
CA ASP A 50 11.40 0.14 -5.35
C ASP A 50 12.34 -0.79 -4.58
N ILE A 51 12.42 -2.04 -5.01
CA ILE A 51 13.34 -3.04 -4.46
C ILE A 51 14.10 -3.64 -5.64
N ASP A 52 15.41 -3.40 -5.67
CA ASP A 52 16.32 -3.87 -6.72
C ASP A 52 15.88 -3.47 -8.15
N GLY A 53 15.35 -2.25 -8.31
CA GLY A 53 14.87 -1.73 -9.59
C GLY A 53 13.49 -2.25 -10.00
N GLN A 54 12.79 -2.95 -9.11
CA GLN A 54 11.45 -3.47 -9.34
C GLN A 54 10.45 -2.80 -8.42
N LYS A 55 9.35 -2.30 -9.01
CA LYS A 55 8.22 -1.77 -8.25
C LYS A 55 7.47 -2.91 -7.58
N LYS A 56 7.36 -2.83 -6.26
CA LYS A 56 6.64 -3.78 -5.40
C LYS A 56 5.70 -3.02 -4.48
N PHE A 57 4.77 -3.75 -3.90
CA PHE A 57 3.84 -3.23 -2.92
C PHE A 57 4.27 -3.66 -1.52
N ASP A 58 4.21 -2.74 -0.58
CA ASP A 58 4.62 -2.96 0.80
C ASP A 58 3.43 -2.63 1.70
N VAL A 59 2.86 -3.65 2.34
CA VAL A 59 1.81 -3.50 3.34
C VAL A 59 2.48 -3.47 4.71
N ARG A 60 2.43 -2.31 5.36
CA ARG A 60 2.98 -2.07 6.69
C ARG A 60 1.86 -2.00 7.71
N TRP A 61 2.04 -2.66 8.84
CA TRP A 61 1.16 -2.52 10.00
C TRP A 61 1.97 -2.76 11.27
N ASP A 62 2.00 -1.75 12.15
CA ASP A 62 2.82 -1.71 13.36
C ASP A 62 4.30 -2.04 13.10
N ASP A 63 4.80 -3.17 13.63
CA ASP A 63 6.18 -3.64 13.50
C ASP A 63 6.38 -4.63 12.34
N SER A 64 5.30 -4.93 11.61
CA SER A 64 5.27 -5.94 10.55
C SER A 64 5.19 -5.29 9.17
N SER A 65 5.87 -5.90 8.20
CA SER A 65 5.74 -5.54 6.79
C SER A 65 5.76 -6.77 5.89
N GLU A 66 4.92 -6.73 4.85
CA GLU A 66 4.79 -7.79 3.85
C GLU A 66 4.96 -7.20 2.44
N ILE A 67 5.88 -7.77 1.66
CA ILE A 67 6.22 -7.30 0.31
C ILE A 67 5.57 -8.20 -0.75
N PHE A 68 4.88 -7.58 -1.70
CA PHE A 68 4.18 -8.26 -2.78
C PHE A 68 4.61 -7.75 -4.15
N SER A 69 4.78 -8.65 -5.12
CA SER A 69 5.07 -8.28 -6.52
C SER A 69 3.82 -7.84 -7.29
N GLY A 70 2.62 -8.17 -6.80
CA GLY A 70 1.36 -7.97 -7.52
C GLY A 70 0.34 -7.20 -6.69
N TRP A 71 -0.41 -6.32 -7.36
CA TRP A 71 -1.44 -5.50 -6.75
C TRP A 71 -2.48 -6.33 -5.99
N TYR A 72 -3.04 -7.37 -6.60
CA TYR A 72 -4.12 -8.15 -6.00
C TYR A 72 -3.71 -8.80 -4.66
N SER A 73 -2.52 -9.39 -4.59
CA SER A 73 -2.03 -9.98 -3.33
C SER A 73 -1.81 -8.93 -2.24
N ALA A 74 -1.24 -7.78 -2.60
CA ALA A 74 -1.07 -6.67 -1.66
C ALA A 74 -2.41 -6.12 -1.18
N TRP A 75 -3.36 -5.96 -2.10
CA TRP A 75 -4.68 -5.42 -1.83
C TRP A 75 -5.52 -6.36 -0.97
N ASP A 76 -5.48 -7.66 -1.23
CA ASP A 76 -6.16 -8.67 -0.43
C ASP A 76 -5.61 -8.69 1.00
N ASN A 77 -4.27 -8.62 1.16
CA ASN A 77 -3.63 -8.54 2.47
C ASN A 77 -4.03 -7.26 3.22
N PHE A 78 -3.91 -6.09 2.56
CA PHE A 78 -4.30 -4.82 3.15
C PHE A 78 -5.78 -4.80 3.55
N SER A 79 -6.67 -5.34 2.70
CA SER A 79 -8.11 -5.41 2.98
C SER A 79 -8.44 -6.35 4.13
N TRP A 80 -7.71 -7.45 4.27
CA TRP A 80 -7.84 -8.35 5.42
C TRP A 80 -7.40 -7.67 6.72
N CYS A 81 -6.27 -6.94 6.70
CA CYS A 81 -5.83 -6.14 7.85
C CYS A 81 -6.87 -5.06 8.21
N LEU A 82 -7.48 -4.40 7.21
CA LEU A 82 -8.55 -3.41 7.45
C LEU A 82 -9.73 -4.03 8.22
N ASP A 83 -10.20 -5.20 7.79
CA ASP A 83 -11.30 -5.91 8.45
C ASP A 83 -10.98 -6.30 9.90
N ILE A 84 -9.72 -6.64 10.19
CA ILE A 84 -9.27 -6.90 11.58
C ILE A 84 -9.29 -5.61 12.40
N VAL A 85 -8.68 -4.54 11.89
CA VAL A 85 -8.62 -3.24 12.60
C VAL A 85 -10.03 -2.73 12.88
N ASP A 86 -10.95 -2.83 11.93
CA ASP A 86 -12.31 -2.35 12.11
C ASP A 86 -13.05 -3.16 13.20
N LYS A 87 -12.89 -4.50 13.24
CA LYS A 87 -13.47 -5.35 14.29
C LYS A 87 -12.89 -5.12 15.69
N GLN A 88 -11.67 -4.60 15.80
CA GLN A 88 -11.07 -4.26 17.10
C GLN A 88 -11.57 -2.92 17.65
N ASN A 89 -12.11 -2.05 16.79
CA ASN A 89 -12.57 -0.72 17.14
C ASN A 89 -14.11 -0.61 17.31
N ASP A 90 -14.85 -1.69 17.03
CA ASP A 90 -16.29 -1.86 17.31
C ASP A 90 -16.54 -2.49 18.69
#